data_AF-A0A5Q4SW88-F1
#
_entry.id   AF-A0A5Q4SW88-F1
#
_cell.length_a   1.000
_cell.length_b   1.000
_cell.length_c   1.000
_cell.angle_alpha   90.00
_cell.angle_beta   90.00
_cell.angle_gamma   90.00
#
_symmetry.space_group_name_H-M   'P 1'
#
loop_
_entity.id
_entity.type
_entity.pdbx_description
1 polymer ?
#
loop_
_entity_poly.entity_id
_entity_poly.type
_entity_poly.pdbx_seq_one_letter_code
_entity_poly.pdbx_strand_id
1 'polypeptide(L)'
;MTTPAQYVPDEFQNVIKLPTGPDQGTVTQLNDEIARYTAEITALQKQITAATPVHNGSARKIQRQTAHRMGVPPKGNAAALASLKAQLAGVQARQKRAQKQLYEITGQFDQFLEGEDRDAFLAVKSLFAQFGLGSLAGKIYDYVKEGYGADTISLLLQDTKEYRARFAANEARAKAGLAVLSPAEYLSAESSYRQILESSGLPKGFYDNPADFQRWIAGDVSPTEIKSRVDMALEAVNQTDPTYRGALYQMYGIGESGLAAYFLDRKQAEPILKKQAAAGAIGAAALRRGFALNTLDLEGYASLGITGQDAEAAYGRIADSFEGMLGLAGRYGTSWTQREAEQEVFTPGSGQLNAENAFEKGKRLRSQERAQFAGGRASSSQGLAAGYRQT
;
A
#
# COMPACT_ATOMS: atom_id res chain seq x y z
N MET A 1 10.25 -16.52 -28.53
CA MET A 1 9.27 -16.20 -27.47
C MET A 1 9.28 -14.70 -27.30
N THR A 2 8.32 -14.04 -27.93
CA THR A 2 8.16 -12.59 -27.93
C THR A 2 7.37 -12.22 -26.67
N THR A 3 7.93 -11.38 -25.80
CA THR A 3 7.23 -10.83 -24.64
C THR A 3 5.97 -10.09 -25.11
N PRO A 4 4.78 -10.36 -24.53
CA PRO A 4 3.59 -9.60 -24.88
C PRO A 4 3.75 -8.15 -24.40
N ALA A 5 3.42 -7.20 -25.28
CA ALA A 5 3.43 -5.78 -24.98
C ALA A 5 2.51 -5.50 -23.78
N GLN A 6 3.06 -4.82 -22.79
CA GLN A 6 2.42 -4.48 -21.54
C GLN A 6 1.30 -3.46 -21.81
N TYR A 7 0.04 -3.85 -21.57
CA TYR A 7 -1.11 -2.95 -21.66
C TYR A 7 -1.07 -1.99 -20.46
N VAL A 8 -0.78 -0.72 -20.72
CA VAL A 8 -0.88 0.37 -19.74
C VAL A 8 -2.17 1.13 -20.05
N PRO A 9 -3.21 1.06 -19.21
CA PRO A 9 -4.47 1.76 -19.43
C PRO A 9 -4.25 3.28 -19.57
N ASP A 10 -5.05 3.95 -20.40
CA ASP A 10 -4.86 5.36 -20.79
C ASP A 10 -4.87 6.33 -19.60
N GLU A 11 -5.57 5.99 -18.52
CA GLU A 11 -5.57 6.76 -17.27
C GLU A 11 -4.23 6.74 -16.50
N PHE A 12 -3.32 5.81 -16.83
CA PHE A 12 -1.98 5.67 -16.22
C PHE A 12 -0.84 6.16 -17.14
N GLN A 13 -1.14 6.65 -18.34
CA GLN A 13 -0.14 7.26 -19.24
C GLN A 13 0.28 8.68 -18.81
N ASN A 14 -0.38 9.26 -17.81
CA ASN A 14 0.04 10.51 -17.19
C ASN A 14 1.17 10.26 -16.21
N VAL A 15 2.35 9.99 -16.79
CA VAL A 15 3.65 9.88 -16.14
C VAL A 15 3.78 11.00 -15.11
N ILE A 16 3.89 10.63 -13.82
CA ILE A 16 4.55 11.49 -12.84
C ILE A 16 5.93 11.75 -13.44
N LYS A 17 6.15 12.96 -13.97
CA LYS A 17 7.48 13.40 -14.36
C LYS A 17 8.34 13.28 -13.11
N LEU A 18 9.15 12.22 -13.07
CA LEU A 18 10.23 12.10 -12.09
C LEU A 18 10.99 13.43 -12.15
N PRO A 19 11.28 14.06 -10.99
CA PRO A 19 12.03 15.30 -10.98
C PRO A 19 13.33 15.03 -11.72
N THR A 20 13.47 15.63 -12.90
CA THR A 20 14.73 15.61 -13.63
C THR A 20 15.74 16.20 -12.66
N GLY A 21 16.78 15.44 -12.33
CA GLY A 21 17.91 15.97 -11.57
C GLY A 21 18.43 17.27 -12.19
N PRO A 22 19.30 18.01 -11.50
CA PRO A 22 19.83 19.27 -12.01
C PRO A 22 20.30 19.11 -13.46
N ASP A 23 20.00 20.11 -14.30
CA ASP A 23 20.43 20.11 -15.69
C ASP A 23 21.94 19.88 -15.74
N GLN A 24 22.31 18.68 -16.18
CA GLN A 24 23.69 18.20 -16.20
C GLN A 24 24.55 19.13 -17.06
N GLY A 25 23.99 19.72 -18.12
CA GLY A 25 24.69 20.70 -18.96
C GLY A 25 25.07 21.95 -18.19
N THR A 26 24.13 22.55 -17.46
CA THR A 26 24.39 23.73 -16.61
C THR A 26 25.37 23.41 -15.46
N VAL A 27 25.27 22.23 -14.84
CA VAL A 27 26.21 21.79 -13.79
C VAL A 27 27.64 21.71 -14.33
N THR A 28 27.85 21.10 -15.50
CA THR A 28 29.17 21.02 -16.13
C THR A 28 29.73 22.40 -16.44
N GLN A 29 28.92 23.31 -16.99
CA GLN A 29 29.35 24.68 -17.31
C GLN A 29 29.84 25.44 -16.08
N LEU A 30 29.08 25.38 -14.97
CA LEU A 30 29.46 26.06 -13.73
C LEU A 30 30.73 25.47 -13.12
N ASN A 31 30.90 24.14 -13.17
CA ASN A 31 32.14 23.49 -12.71
C ASN A 31 33.36 23.94 -13.52
N ASP A 32 33.23 24.01 -14.85
CA ASP A 32 34.29 24.50 -15.73
C ASP A 32 34.62 25.98 -15.44
N GLU A 33 33.61 26.80 -15.19
CA GLU A 33 33.78 28.21 -14.84
C GLU A 33 34.52 28.38 -13.50
N ILE A 34 34.14 27.60 -12.49
CA ILE A 34 34.81 27.58 -11.18
C ILE A 34 36.27 27.14 -11.33
N ALA A 35 36.56 26.12 -12.15
CA ALA A 35 37.92 25.66 -12.42
C ALA A 35 38.77 26.75 -13.08
N ARG A 36 38.20 27.47 -14.07
CA ARG A 36 38.86 28.62 -14.73
C ARG A 36 39.18 29.73 -13.73
N TYR A 37 38.22 30.15 -12.92
CA TYR A 37 38.45 31.18 -11.90
C TYR A 37 39.49 30.74 -10.86
N THR A 38 39.53 29.45 -10.49
CA THR A 38 40.54 28.91 -9.58
C THR A 38 41.96 29.03 -10.16
N ALA A 39 42.12 28.74 -11.45
CA ALA A 39 43.39 28.90 -12.15
C ALA A 39 43.82 30.38 -12.23
N GLU A 40 42.88 31.29 -12.53
CA GLU A 40 43.12 32.73 -12.60
C GLU A 40 43.51 33.32 -11.23
N ILE A 41 42.83 32.92 -10.15
CA ILE A 41 43.19 33.27 -8.77
C ILE A 41 44.61 32.85 -8.45
N THR A 42 44.98 31.61 -8.79
CA THR A 42 46.34 31.08 -8.55
C THR A 42 47.40 31.89 -9.31
N ALA A 43 47.11 32.27 -10.56
CA ALA A 43 48.00 33.10 -11.36
C ALA A 43 48.17 34.51 -10.78
N LEU A 44 47.06 35.17 -10.40
CA LEU A 44 47.07 36.49 -9.78
C LEU A 44 47.79 36.48 -8.42
N GLN A 45 47.61 35.43 -7.60
CA GLN A 45 48.35 35.26 -6.35
C GLN A 45 49.87 35.12 -6.56
N LYS A 46 50.29 34.38 -7.60
CA LYS A 46 51.72 34.31 -7.98
C LYS A 46 52.26 35.67 -8.41
N GLN A 47 51.50 36.42 -9.22
CA GLN A 47 51.90 37.77 -9.66
C GLN A 47 51.99 38.75 -8.48
N ILE A 48 51.04 38.72 -7.55
CA ILE A 48 51.06 39.53 -6.33
C ILE A 48 52.29 39.19 -5.48
N THR A 49 52.57 37.91 -5.29
CA THR A 49 53.76 37.46 -4.53
C THR A 49 55.05 37.96 -5.18
N ALA A 50 55.17 37.85 -6.52
CA ALA A 50 56.34 38.34 -7.26
C ALA A 50 56.48 39.88 -7.24
N ALA A 51 55.37 40.60 -7.21
CA ALA A 51 55.34 42.07 -7.16
C ALA A 51 55.50 42.65 -5.74
N THR A 52 55.45 41.80 -4.70
CA THR A 52 55.63 42.22 -3.31
C THR A 52 57.13 42.29 -3.00
N PRO A 53 57.69 43.47 -2.66
CA PRO A 53 59.12 43.59 -2.39
C PRO A 53 59.52 42.77 -1.17
N VAL A 54 60.41 41.79 -1.36
CA VAL A 54 61.01 41.03 -0.26
C VAL A 54 61.94 41.96 0.51
N HIS A 55 61.54 42.38 1.71
CA HIS A 55 62.42 43.09 2.65
C HIS A 55 63.43 42.12 3.27
N ASN A 56 64.36 41.61 2.47
CA ASN A 56 65.55 40.97 3.00
C ASN A 56 66.47 42.07 3.59
N GLY A 57 66.82 41.94 4.86
CA GLY A 57 67.58 42.94 5.64
C GLY A 57 68.89 43.42 4.99
N SER A 58 69.45 42.64 4.06
CA SER A 58 70.65 42.97 3.28
C SER A 58 70.42 44.04 2.19
N ALA A 59 69.18 44.24 1.71
CA ALA A 59 68.86 45.20 0.64
C ALA A 59 68.83 46.67 1.11
N ARG A 60 68.61 46.92 2.41
CA ARG A 60 68.61 48.29 2.97
C ARG A 60 69.95 49.01 2.83
N LYS A 61 71.08 48.29 2.83
CA LYS A 61 72.41 48.90 2.67
C LYS A 61 72.67 49.38 1.24
N ILE A 62 72.17 48.66 0.23
CA ILE A 62 72.38 48.99 -1.19
C ILE A 62 71.40 50.09 -1.66
N GLN A 63 70.17 50.09 -1.14
CA GLN A 63 69.14 51.07 -1.54
C GLN A 63 69.36 52.48 -0.96
N ARG A 64 69.98 52.60 0.23
CA ARG A 64 70.36 53.91 0.78
C ARG A 64 71.51 54.58 0.03
N GLN A 65 72.39 53.82 -0.63
CA GLN A 65 73.50 54.37 -1.41
C GLN A 65 73.10 54.82 -2.82
N THR A 66 71.99 54.32 -3.37
CA THR A 66 71.52 54.63 -4.74
C THR A 66 70.39 55.66 -4.78
N ALA A 67 69.72 55.94 -3.66
CA ALA A 67 68.64 56.93 -3.56
C ALA A 67 69.08 58.40 -3.76
N HIS A 68 70.38 58.68 -3.88
CA HIS A 68 70.90 60.03 -4.13
C HIS A 68 71.08 60.40 -5.61
N ARG A 69 70.74 59.52 -6.57
CA ARG A 69 70.98 59.79 -8.01
C ARG A 69 69.79 59.75 -8.97
N MET A 70 68.61 59.28 -8.59
CA MET A 70 67.46 59.23 -9.51
C MET A 70 66.16 59.56 -8.76
N GLY A 71 65.67 60.79 -8.92
CA GLY A 71 64.45 61.29 -8.30
C GLY A 71 63.17 60.71 -8.92
N VAL A 72 62.86 59.45 -8.64
CA VAL A 72 61.53 58.86 -8.91
C VAL A 72 61.08 58.07 -7.68
N PRO A 73 60.03 58.50 -6.95
CA PRO A 73 59.49 57.72 -5.85
C PRO A 73 58.78 56.45 -6.36
N PRO A 74 58.65 55.39 -5.54
CA PRO A 74 58.15 54.07 -5.93
C PRO A 74 56.60 54.01 -6.11
N LYS A 75 55.99 55.04 -6.69
CA LYS A 75 54.53 55.14 -6.86
C LYS A 75 53.97 54.17 -7.91
N GLY A 76 54.75 53.80 -8.93
CA GLY A 76 54.33 52.87 -10.00
C GLY A 76 54.08 51.43 -9.52
N ASN A 77 54.88 50.92 -8.59
CA ASN A 77 54.75 49.55 -8.09
C ASN A 77 53.57 49.38 -7.13
N ALA A 78 53.23 50.43 -6.36
CA ALA A 78 52.09 50.41 -5.44
C ALA A 78 50.75 50.41 -6.19
N ALA A 79 50.63 51.20 -7.26
CA ALA A 79 49.43 51.24 -8.10
C ALA A 79 49.21 49.91 -8.86
N ALA A 80 50.28 49.31 -9.39
CA ALA A 80 50.22 48.00 -10.03
C ALA A 80 49.81 46.88 -9.06
N LEU A 81 50.37 46.87 -7.84
CA LEU A 81 49.99 45.92 -6.79
C LEU A 81 48.52 46.11 -6.36
N ALA A 82 48.05 47.35 -6.25
CA ALA A 82 46.66 47.65 -5.94
C ALA A 82 45.70 47.14 -7.05
N SER A 83 46.07 47.34 -8.32
CA SER A 83 45.31 46.81 -9.46
C SER A 83 45.24 45.28 -9.45
N LEU A 84 46.36 44.59 -9.20
CA LEU A 84 46.38 43.11 -9.11
C LEU A 84 45.52 42.59 -7.96
N LYS A 85 45.55 43.26 -6.80
CA LYS A 85 44.68 42.92 -5.65
C LYS A 85 43.20 43.16 -5.96
N ALA A 86 42.88 44.23 -6.67
CA ALA A 86 41.50 44.50 -7.10
C ALA A 86 41.00 43.46 -8.11
N GLN A 87 41.85 43.05 -9.07
CA GLN A 87 41.54 41.95 -9.99
C GLN A 87 41.32 40.63 -9.24
N LEU A 88 42.20 40.29 -8.30
CA LEU A 88 42.05 39.09 -7.46
C LEU A 88 40.70 39.09 -6.73
N ALA A 89 40.34 40.21 -6.08
CA ALA A 89 39.05 40.34 -5.40
C ALA A 89 37.86 40.18 -6.37
N GLY A 90 37.96 40.76 -7.58
CA GLY A 90 36.94 40.62 -8.61
C GLY A 90 36.73 39.18 -9.09
N VAL A 91 37.82 38.45 -9.34
CA VAL A 91 37.77 37.04 -9.77
C VAL A 91 37.26 36.15 -8.63
N GLN A 92 37.70 36.37 -7.39
CA GLN A 92 37.18 35.68 -6.20
C GLN A 92 35.67 35.89 -6.03
N ALA A 93 35.16 37.11 -6.28
CA ALA A 93 33.73 37.38 -6.22
C ALA A 93 32.95 36.62 -7.31
N ARG A 94 33.48 36.52 -8.53
CA ARG A 94 32.87 35.72 -9.62
C ARG A 94 32.87 34.23 -9.29
N GLN A 95 33.99 33.70 -8.79
CA GLN A 95 34.10 32.32 -8.34
C GLN A 95 33.06 31.98 -7.27
N LYS A 96 32.90 32.84 -6.25
CA LYS A 96 31.88 32.66 -5.21
C LYS A 96 30.46 32.68 -5.77
N ARG A 97 30.17 33.55 -6.75
CA ARG A 97 28.86 33.59 -7.42
C ARG A 97 28.59 32.29 -8.20
N ALA A 98 29.55 31.81 -8.97
CA ALA A 98 29.42 30.55 -9.71
C ALA A 98 29.26 29.34 -8.76
N GLN A 99 30.03 29.29 -7.67
CA GLN A 99 29.86 28.28 -6.61
C GLN A 99 28.46 28.33 -5.98
N LYS A 100 27.95 29.54 -5.70
CA LYS A 100 26.59 29.70 -5.18
C LYS A 100 25.54 29.21 -6.19
N GLN A 101 25.65 29.55 -7.46
CA GLN A 101 24.74 29.03 -8.46
C GLN A 101 24.79 27.50 -8.53
N LEU A 102 25.99 26.90 -8.44
CA LEU A 102 26.18 25.46 -8.43
C LEU A 102 25.47 24.80 -7.23
N TYR A 103 25.64 25.33 -6.02
CA TYR A 103 24.99 24.80 -4.83
C TYR A 103 23.46 24.93 -4.88
N GLU A 104 22.93 26.03 -5.44
CA GLU A 104 21.49 26.22 -5.63
C GLU A 104 20.92 25.17 -6.60
N ILE A 105 21.53 24.97 -7.77
CA ILE A 105 21.01 24.00 -8.74
C ILE A 105 21.18 22.55 -8.27
N THR A 106 22.25 22.25 -7.52
CA THR A 106 22.50 20.89 -7.01
C THR A 106 21.76 20.58 -5.72
N GLY A 107 21.00 21.55 -5.16
CA GLY A 107 20.24 21.37 -3.92
C GLY A 107 21.10 21.29 -2.64
N GLN A 108 22.34 21.77 -2.71
CA GLN A 108 23.29 21.86 -1.60
C GLN A 108 23.08 23.16 -0.80
N PHE A 109 21.84 23.43 -0.42
CA PHE A 109 21.49 24.70 0.24
C PHE A 109 22.12 24.89 1.62
N ASP A 110 22.55 23.80 2.26
CA ASP A 110 23.27 23.84 3.53
C ASP A 110 24.61 24.58 3.44
N GLN A 111 25.20 24.67 2.25
CA GLN A 111 26.45 25.41 2.01
C GLN A 111 26.27 26.94 2.10
N PHE A 112 25.03 27.42 2.17
CA PHE A 112 24.70 28.85 2.32
C PHE A 112 24.36 29.28 3.73
N LEU A 113 24.27 28.32 4.65
CA LEU A 113 23.78 28.55 5.99
C LEU A 113 24.91 28.26 6.98
N GLU A 114 24.90 28.97 8.10
CA GLU A 114 25.85 28.80 9.19
C GLU A 114 25.08 28.73 10.51
N GLY A 115 25.68 28.12 11.53
CA GLY A 115 25.10 28.03 12.87
C GLY A 115 23.70 27.41 12.90
N GLU A 116 22.82 28.02 13.70
CA GLU A 116 21.46 27.53 13.98
C GLU A 116 20.60 27.39 12.72
N ASP A 117 20.77 28.28 11.74
CA ASP A 117 20.04 28.22 10.47
C ASP A 117 20.38 26.96 9.67
N ARG A 118 21.66 26.57 9.68
CA ARG A 118 22.13 25.35 9.01
C ARG A 118 21.57 24.12 9.71
N ASP A 119 21.59 24.11 11.04
CA ASP A 119 21.10 22.99 11.83
C ASP A 119 19.58 22.81 11.65
N ALA A 120 18.81 23.90 11.68
CA ALA A 120 17.38 23.89 11.40
C ALA A 120 17.09 23.37 9.98
N PHE A 121 17.82 23.87 8.97
CA PHE A 121 17.69 23.40 7.60
C PHE A 121 17.94 21.89 7.48
N LEU A 122 19.05 21.40 8.05
CA LEU A 122 19.43 19.98 7.96
C LEU A 122 18.44 19.08 8.69
N ALA A 123 17.96 19.49 9.86
CA ALA A 123 16.96 18.76 10.62
C ALA A 123 15.66 18.61 9.82
N VAL A 124 15.10 19.71 9.31
CA VAL A 124 13.83 19.68 8.56
C VAL A 124 14.01 18.99 7.21
N LYS A 125 15.12 19.23 6.49
CA LYS A 125 15.43 18.55 5.23
C LYS A 125 15.50 17.03 5.42
N SER A 126 16.19 16.57 6.47
CA SER A 126 16.28 15.14 6.77
C SER A 126 14.91 14.54 7.08
N LEU A 127 14.11 15.21 7.93
CA LEU A 127 12.77 14.77 8.29
C LEU A 127 11.86 14.65 7.07
N PHE A 128 11.78 15.68 6.23
CA PHE A 128 10.92 15.67 5.05
C PHE A 128 11.44 14.73 3.96
N ALA A 129 12.76 14.49 3.87
CA ALA A 129 13.30 13.46 2.99
C ALA A 129 12.81 12.06 3.39
N GLN A 130 12.73 11.74 4.69
CA GLN A 130 12.17 10.47 5.18
C GLN A 130 10.69 10.30 4.82
N PHE A 131 9.96 11.42 4.65
CA PHE A 131 8.57 11.42 4.20
C PHE A 131 8.43 11.28 2.67
N GLY A 132 9.53 11.24 1.92
CA GLY A 132 9.52 11.29 0.46
C GLY A 132 9.28 12.70 -0.10
N LEU A 133 9.46 13.74 0.72
CA LEU A 133 9.25 15.15 0.39
C LEU A 133 10.58 15.91 0.20
N GLY A 134 11.62 15.23 -0.27
CA GLY A 134 12.94 15.83 -0.50
C GLY A 134 12.93 17.00 -1.49
N SER A 135 11.93 17.07 -2.38
CA SER A 135 11.72 18.21 -3.29
C SER A 135 11.46 19.53 -2.56
N LEU A 136 11.01 19.48 -1.31
CA LEU A 136 10.75 20.68 -0.49
C LEU A 136 12.03 21.32 0.06
N ALA A 137 13.23 20.75 -0.20
CA ALA A 137 14.50 21.30 0.27
C ALA A 137 14.71 22.78 -0.09
N GLY A 138 14.34 23.21 -1.30
CA GLY A 138 14.42 24.62 -1.69
C GLY A 138 13.50 25.52 -0.85
N LYS A 139 12.28 25.06 -0.60
CA LYS A 139 11.30 25.81 0.21
C LYS A 139 11.70 25.88 1.70
N ILE A 140 12.28 24.80 2.22
CA ILE A 140 12.88 24.79 3.57
C ILE A 140 13.95 25.86 3.66
N TYR A 141 14.84 25.93 2.67
CA TYR A 141 15.90 26.95 2.62
C TYR A 141 15.35 28.37 2.58
N ASP A 142 14.31 28.63 1.79
CA ASP A 142 13.66 29.95 1.74
C ASP A 142 13.06 30.33 3.10
N TYR A 143 12.38 29.40 3.78
CA TYR A 143 11.83 29.66 5.12
C TYR A 143 12.90 29.88 6.20
N VAL A 144 14.05 29.20 6.11
CA VAL A 144 15.18 29.48 7.00
C VAL A 144 15.69 30.91 6.80
N LYS A 145 15.80 31.38 5.55
CA LYS A 145 16.19 32.78 5.25
C LYS A 145 15.21 33.82 5.78
N GLU A 146 13.94 33.46 5.90
CA GLU A 146 12.91 34.30 6.51
C GLU A 146 13.02 34.33 8.06
N GLY A 147 13.94 33.56 8.65
CA GLY A 147 14.21 33.52 10.08
C GLY A 147 13.30 32.57 10.86
N TYR A 148 12.60 31.66 10.19
CA TYR A 148 11.75 30.68 10.87
C TYR A 148 12.56 29.54 11.47
N GLY A 149 12.23 29.16 12.70
CA GLY A 149 12.79 27.96 13.34
C GLY A 149 12.19 26.66 12.81
N ALA A 150 12.87 25.54 13.05
CA ALA A 150 12.53 24.22 12.51
C ALA A 150 11.06 23.79 12.70
N ASP A 151 10.48 24.08 13.87
CA ASP A 151 9.08 23.73 14.16
C ASP A 151 8.09 24.54 13.33
N THR A 152 8.35 25.84 13.16
CA THR A 152 7.51 26.74 12.35
C THR A 152 7.59 26.34 10.87
N ILE A 153 8.80 26.05 10.39
CA ILE A 153 9.03 25.55 9.03
C ILE A 153 8.24 24.25 8.82
N SER A 154 8.35 23.30 9.75
CA SER A 154 7.66 22.01 9.65
C SER A 154 6.15 22.17 9.58
N LEU A 155 5.56 23.14 10.29
CA LEU A 155 4.14 23.47 10.22
C LEU A 155 3.77 24.11 8.87
N LEU A 156 4.52 25.12 8.42
CA LEU A 156 4.27 25.82 7.15
C LEU A 156 4.38 24.89 5.93
N LEU A 157 5.21 23.86 6.01
CA LEU A 157 5.34 22.89 4.93
C LEU A 157 4.13 21.96 4.80
N GLN A 158 3.33 21.79 5.85
CA GLN A 158 2.11 20.96 5.78
C GLN A 158 1.06 21.57 4.85
N ASP A 159 1.12 22.88 4.62
CA ASP A 159 0.25 23.60 3.70
C ASP A 159 0.70 23.55 2.24
N THR A 160 1.84 22.94 1.97
CA THR A 160 2.35 22.78 0.60
C THR A 160 1.51 21.79 -0.19
N LYS A 161 1.47 21.98 -1.52
CA LYS A 161 0.77 21.04 -2.41
C LYS A 161 1.43 19.67 -2.39
N GLU A 162 2.76 19.64 -2.31
CA GLU A 162 3.60 18.46 -2.24
C GLU A 162 3.29 17.63 -0.99
N TYR A 163 3.21 18.27 0.18
CA TYR A 163 2.86 17.59 1.43
C TYR A 163 1.43 17.05 1.39
N ARG A 164 0.46 17.89 0.97
CA ARG A 164 -0.94 17.46 0.86
C ARG A 164 -1.11 16.31 -0.14
N ALA A 165 -0.36 16.30 -1.24
CA ALA A 165 -0.37 15.20 -2.19
C ALA A 165 0.23 13.91 -1.59
N ARG A 166 1.33 14.02 -0.82
CA ARG A 166 1.97 12.85 -0.20
C ARG A 166 1.09 12.16 0.83
N PHE A 167 0.30 12.93 1.56
CA PHE A 167 -0.57 12.47 2.64
C PHE A 167 -2.06 12.67 2.31
N ALA A 168 -2.45 12.54 1.03
CA ALA A 168 -3.78 12.90 0.54
C ALA A 168 -4.94 12.17 1.25
N ALA A 169 -4.71 10.95 1.75
CA ALA A 169 -5.76 10.21 2.48
C ALA A 169 -6.21 10.92 3.77
N ASN A 170 -5.35 11.75 4.38
CA ASN A 170 -5.71 12.50 5.58
C ASN A 170 -6.84 13.51 5.34
N GLU A 171 -6.95 14.07 4.13
CA GLU A 171 -8.07 14.95 3.80
C GLU A 171 -9.40 14.17 3.76
N ALA A 172 -9.37 12.95 3.22
CA ALA A 172 -10.54 12.07 3.20
C ALA A 172 -10.91 11.60 4.62
N ARG A 173 -9.92 11.28 5.47
CA ARG A 173 -10.14 10.94 6.89
C ARG A 173 -10.81 12.08 7.63
N ALA A 174 -10.29 13.31 7.50
CA ALA A 174 -10.87 14.49 8.13
C ALA A 174 -12.32 14.73 7.68
N LYS A 175 -12.60 14.61 6.38
CA LYS A 175 -13.97 14.72 5.82
C LYS A 175 -14.92 13.64 6.35
N ALA A 176 -14.40 12.45 6.64
CA ALA A 176 -15.15 11.35 7.22
C ALA A 176 -15.28 11.44 8.76
N GLY A 177 -14.74 12.48 9.41
CA GLY A 177 -14.73 12.60 10.87
C GLY A 177 -13.74 11.66 11.57
N LEU A 178 -12.81 11.07 10.83
CA LEU A 178 -11.75 10.20 11.35
C LEU A 178 -10.54 11.04 11.77
N ALA A 179 -9.78 10.52 12.73
CA ALA A 179 -8.52 11.14 13.16
C ALA A 179 -7.52 11.21 11.99
N VAL A 180 -6.95 12.40 11.79
CA VAL A 180 -5.85 12.62 10.83
C VAL A 180 -4.60 11.92 11.33
N LEU A 181 -3.94 11.16 10.46
CA LEU A 181 -2.71 10.45 10.82
C LEU A 181 -1.53 11.42 10.78
N SER A 182 -0.62 11.30 11.74
CA SER A 182 0.71 11.90 11.64
C SER A 182 1.50 11.28 10.47
N PRO A 183 2.52 11.96 9.94
CA PRO A 183 3.39 11.40 8.90
C PRO A 183 3.96 10.02 9.25
N ALA A 184 4.39 9.83 10.50
CA ALA A 184 4.96 8.56 10.95
C ALA A 184 3.92 7.42 10.92
N GLU A 185 2.71 7.67 11.42
CA GLU A 185 1.61 6.69 11.41
C GLU A 185 1.20 6.35 9.98
N TYR A 186 1.12 7.34 9.10
CA TYR A 186 0.77 7.16 7.69
C TYR A 186 1.80 6.24 6.99
N LEU A 187 3.09 6.55 7.14
CA LEU A 187 4.17 5.77 6.53
C LEU A 187 4.26 4.35 7.12
N SER A 188 3.99 4.21 8.42
CA SER A 188 3.93 2.90 9.09
C SER A 188 2.80 2.03 8.53
N ALA A 189 1.62 2.63 8.28
CA ALA A 189 0.51 1.93 7.64
C ALA A 189 0.88 1.46 6.23
N GLU A 190 1.42 2.34 5.39
CA GLU A 190 1.91 1.98 4.04
C GLU A 190 2.94 0.85 4.05
N SER A 191 3.92 0.93 4.96
CA SER A 191 4.96 -0.09 5.11
C SER A 191 4.37 -1.44 5.49
N SER A 192 3.39 -1.43 6.41
CA SER A 192 2.71 -2.64 6.86
C SER A 192 1.92 -3.29 5.73
N TYR A 193 1.18 -2.51 4.95
CA TYR A 193 0.44 -3.03 3.79
C TYR A 193 1.39 -3.62 2.75
N ARG A 194 2.47 -2.92 2.41
CA ARG A 194 3.48 -3.42 1.45
C ARG A 194 4.06 -4.75 1.90
N GLN A 195 4.47 -4.86 3.17
CA GLN A 195 5.03 -6.10 3.72
C GLN A 195 4.02 -7.27 3.66
N ILE A 196 2.74 -7.02 3.94
CA ILE A 196 1.70 -8.04 3.84
C ILE A 196 1.56 -8.53 2.39
N LEU A 197 1.51 -7.61 1.43
CA LEU A 197 1.30 -7.95 0.02
C LEU A 197 2.52 -8.66 -0.58
N GLU A 198 3.73 -8.19 -0.25
CA GLU A 198 4.99 -8.83 -0.65
C GLU A 198 5.13 -10.24 -0.08
N SER A 199 4.86 -10.42 1.22
CA SER A 199 4.94 -11.75 1.86
C SER A 199 3.88 -12.73 1.35
N SER A 200 2.79 -12.21 0.78
CA SER A 200 1.71 -12.98 0.17
C SER A 200 1.96 -13.33 -1.30
N GLY A 201 3.12 -12.96 -1.86
CA GLY A 201 3.52 -13.33 -3.22
C GLY A 201 2.80 -12.56 -4.33
N LEU A 202 2.19 -11.40 -4.02
CA LEU A 202 1.63 -10.55 -5.08
C LEU A 202 2.77 -10.00 -5.97
N PRO A 203 2.58 -9.96 -7.30
CA PRO A 203 3.60 -9.51 -8.22
C PRO A 203 3.93 -8.03 -8.00
N LYS A 204 5.22 -7.69 -8.16
CA LYS A 204 5.68 -6.30 -8.17
C LYS A 204 4.92 -5.49 -9.21
N GLY A 205 4.44 -4.33 -8.80
CA GLY A 205 3.69 -3.36 -9.59
C GLY A 205 2.18 -3.38 -9.35
N PHE A 206 1.66 -4.34 -8.58
CA PHE A 206 0.23 -4.41 -8.26
C PHE A 206 -0.15 -3.51 -7.07
N TYR A 207 0.80 -3.18 -6.18
CA TYR A 207 0.63 -2.29 -5.01
C TYR A 207 1.96 -1.67 -4.57
N ASP A 208 2.73 -1.15 -5.52
CA ASP A 208 4.08 -0.65 -5.25
C ASP A 208 4.10 0.88 -5.09
N ASN A 209 2.99 1.55 -5.46
CA ASN A 209 2.87 3.00 -5.39
C ASN A 209 2.18 3.41 -4.08
N PRO A 210 2.71 4.41 -3.33
CA PRO A 210 2.00 5.00 -2.19
C PRO A 210 0.55 5.42 -2.48
N ALA A 211 0.24 5.78 -3.73
CA ALA A 211 -1.11 6.11 -4.16
C ALA A 211 -2.10 4.93 -4.00
N ASP A 212 -1.64 3.69 -4.12
CA ASP A 212 -2.48 2.49 -4.07
C ASP A 212 -3.06 2.28 -2.65
N PHE A 213 -2.33 2.74 -1.63
CA PHE A 213 -2.74 2.60 -0.22
C PHE A 213 -3.66 3.72 0.26
N GLN A 214 -3.83 4.80 -0.51
CA GLN A 214 -4.60 5.96 -0.08
C GLN A 214 -6.06 5.60 0.25
N ARG A 215 -6.66 4.68 -0.53
CA ARG A 215 -8.05 4.24 -0.29
C ARG A 215 -8.19 3.49 1.03
N TRP A 216 -7.25 2.62 1.37
CA TRP A 216 -7.24 1.87 2.62
C TRP A 216 -7.03 2.78 3.82
N ILE A 217 -6.08 3.72 3.72
CA ILE A 217 -5.82 4.70 4.78
C ILE A 217 -7.02 5.63 4.96
N ALA A 218 -7.64 6.08 3.87
CA ALA A 218 -8.84 6.93 3.92
C ALA A 218 -10.03 6.21 4.56
N GLY A 219 -10.15 4.90 4.35
CA GLY A 219 -11.21 4.06 4.88
C GLY A 219 -10.96 3.44 6.26
N ASP A 220 -9.87 3.82 6.94
CA ASP A 220 -9.46 3.26 8.24
C ASP A 220 -9.23 1.74 8.25
N VAL A 221 -8.79 1.19 7.13
CA VAL A 221 -8.57 -0.25 6.97
C VAL A 221 -7.28 -0.64 7.69
N SER A 222 -7.37 -1.51 8.70
CA SER A 222 -6.18 -1.92 9.47
C SER A 222 -5.25 -2.85 8.67
N PRO A 223 -3.94 -2.92 8.99
CA PRO A 223 -3.05 -3.94 8.41
C PRO A 223 -3.56 -5.37 8.63
N THR A 224 -4.15 -5.66 9.79
CA THR A 224 -4.75 -6.99 10.07
C THR A 224 -5.91 -7.29 9.12
N GLU A 225 -6.76 -6.31 8.83
CA GLU A 225 -7.84 -6.44 7.86
C GLU A 225 -7.30 -6.68 6.45
N ILE A 226 -6.27 -5.93 6.02
CA ILE A 226 -5.61 -6.18 4.72
C ILE A 226 -5.05 -7.60 4.67
N LYS A 227 -4.39 -8.07 5.74
CA LYS A 227 -3.92 -9.45 5.79
C LYS A 227 -5.08 -10.43 5.62
N SER A 228 -6.18 -10.24 6.34
CA SER A 228 -7.35 -11.13 6.19
C SER A 228 -7.93 -11.08 4.78
N ARG A 229 -7.97 -9.90 4.14
CA ARG A 229 -8.45 -9.74 2.75
C ARG A 229 -7.54 -10.44 1.75
N VAL A 230 -6.22 -10.35 1.96
CA VAL A 230 -5.23 -11.06 1.15
C VAL A 230 -5.34 -12.56 1.36
N ASP A 231 -5.48 -13.04 2.59
CA ASP A 231 -5.68 -14.47 2.87
C ASP A 231 -6.95 -14.99 2.17
N MET A 232 -8.06 -14.24 2.22
CA MET A 232 -9.30 -14.57 1.50
C MET A 232 -9.10 -14.55 -0.02
N ALA A 233 -8.37 -13.56 -0.55
CA ALA A 233 -8.06 -13.47 -1.98
C ALA A 233 -7.18 -14.64 -2.44
N LEU A 234 -6.16 -14.98 -1.66
CA LEU A 234 -5.26 -16.10 -1.93
C LEU A 234 -5.99 -17.42 -1.80
N GLU A 235 -6.83 -17.62 -0.79
CA GLU A 235 -7.68 -18.81 -0.69
C GLU A 235 -8.58 -18.91 -1.92
N ALA A 236 -9.20 -17.81 -2.35
CA ALA A 236 -10.07 -17.81 -3.51
C ALA A 236 -9.35 -18.06 -4.84
N VAL A 237 -8.11 -17.57 -4.98
CA VAL A 237 -7.27 -17.76 -6.19
C VAL A 237 -6.59 -19.14 -6.19
N ASN A 238 -6.08 -19.58 -5.04
CA ASN A 238 -5.34 -20.84 -4.88
C ASN A 238 -6.27 -22.05 -4.69
N GLN A 239 -7.52 -21.85 -4.23
CA GLN A 239 -8.55 -22.88 -4.36
C GLN A 239 -8.89 -23.03 -5.84
N THR A 240 -8.15 -23.93 -6.50
CA THR A 240 -8.32 -24.37 -7.88
C THR A 240 -9.66 -25.05 -8.13
N ASP A 241 -10.55 -25.11 -7.13
CA ASP A 241 -11.87 -25.70 -7.22
C ASP A 241 -12.79 -24.82 -8.06
N PRO A 242 -13.12 -25.23 -9.30
CA PRO A 242 -14.01 -24.47 -10.16
C PRO A 242 -15.41 -24.32 -9.56
N THR A 243 -15.80 -25.18 -8.60
CA THR A 243 -17.11 -25.11 -7.95
C THR A 243 -17.19 -24.01 -6.89
N TYR A 244 -16.12 -23.72 -6.14
CA TYR A 244 -16.07 -22.54 -5.25
C TYR A 244 -16.20 -21.24 -6.04
N ARG A 245 -15.44 -21.14 -7.14
CA ARG A 245 -15.52 -20.01 -8.06
C ARG A 245 -16.90 -19.91 -8.71
N GLY A 246 -17.47 -21.04 -9.14
CA GLY A 246 -18.83 -21.12 -9.65
C GLY A 246 -19.88 -20.66 -8.64
N ALA A 247 -19.71 -21.01 -7.36
CA ALA A 247 -20.61 -20.60 -6.29
C ALA A 247 -20.55 -19.08 -6.05
N LEU A 248 -19.35 -18.51 -5.95
CA LEU A 248 -19.19 -17.06 -5.82
C LEU A 248 -19.72 -16.29 -7.04
N TYR A 249 -19.53 -16.83 -8.24
CA TYR A 249 -20.09 -16.25 -9.46
C TYR A 249 -21.63 -16.28 -9.46
N GLN A 250 -22.24 -17.42 -9.13
CA GLN A 250 -23.70 -17.56 -9.10
C GLN A 250 -24.36 -16.70 -8.01
N MET A 251 -23.73 -16.57 -6.84
CA MET A 251 -24.31 -15.81 -5.72
C MET A 251 -24.07 -14.30 -5.81
N TYR A 252 -22.93 -13.88 -6.36
CA TYR A 252 -22.47 -12.48 -6.27
C TYR A 252 -22.00 -11.88 -7.61
N GLY A 253 -22.03 -12.64 -8.71
CA GLY A 253 -21.60 -12.19 -10.04
C GLY A 253 -20.09 -12.00 -10.18
N ILE A 254 -19.27 -12.62 -9.31
CA ILE A 254 -17.82 -12.38 -9.26
C ILE A 254 -17.11 -13.29 -10.28
N GLY A 255 -16.60 -12.69 -11.37
CA GLY A 255 -15.87 -13.38 -12.43
C GLY A 255 -14.38 -13.61 -12.12
N GLU A 256 -13.73 -14.40 -12.97
CA GLU A 256 -12.34 -14.87 -12.85
C GLU A 256 -11.29 -13.76 -12.69
N SER A 257 -11.42 -12.67 -13.46
CA SER A 257 -10.48 -11.53 -13.39
C SER A 257 -10.69 -10.61 -12.19
N GLY A 258 -11.78 -10.80 -11.43
CA GLY A 258 -12.20 -9.89 -10.36
C GLY A 258 -12.09 -10.45 -8.95
N LEU A 259 -11.74 -11.73 -8.78
CA LEU A 259 -11.83 -12.41 -7.48
C LEU A 259 -10.86 -11.84 -6.44
N ALA A 260 -9.59 -11.64 -6.83
CA ALA A 260 -8.60 -11.02 -5.94
C ALA A 260 -8.95 -9.55 -5.65
N ALA A 261 -9.30 -8.79 -6.69
CA ALA A 261 -9.72 -7.39 -6.55
C ALA A 261 -10.98 -7.25 -5.67
N TYR A 262 -11.88 -8.22 -5.72
CA TYR A 262 -13.11 -8.25 -4.92
C TYR A 262 -12.84 -8.30 -3.43
N PHE A 263 -11.91 -9.13 -2.97
CA PHE A 263 -11.56 -9.20 -1.55
C PHE A 263 -10.65 -8.03 -1.12
N LEU A 264 -9.80 -7.54 -2.01
CA LEU A 264 -8.81 -6.51 -1.69
C LEU A 264 -9.37 -5.07 -1.68
N ASP A 265 -10.14 -4.65 -2.69
CA ASP A 265 -10.47 -3.23 -2.91
C ASP A 265 -11.97 -2.89 -2.76
N ARG A 266 -12.75 -3.73 -2.06
CA ARG A 266 -14.17 -3.42 -1.82
C ARG A 266 -14.34 -2.46 -0.65
N LYS A 267 -15.21 -1.46 -0.84
CA LYS A 267 -15.75 -0.58 0.23
C LYS A 267 -16.52 -1.33 1.33
N GLN A 268 -16.73 -2.63 1.19
CA GLN A 268 -17.46 -3.42 2.18
C GLN A 268 -16.57 -3.72 3.38
N ALA A 269 -17.17 -3.78 4.57
CA ALA A 269 -16.47 -4.14 5.79
C ALA A 269 -15.98 -5.59 5.77
N GLU A 270 -14.83 -5.86 6.39
CA GLU A 270 -14.24 -7.20 6.53
C GLU A 270 -15.25 -8.31 6.92
N PRO A 271 -16.20 -8.10 7.87
CA PRO A 271 -17.14 -9.15 8.26
C PRO A 271 -18.06 -9.59 7.12
N ILE A 272 -18.43 -8.66 6.22
CA ILE A 272 -19.26 -8.98 5.05
C ILE A 272 -18.46 -9.85 4.07
N LEU A 273 -17.19 -9.50 3.83
CA LEU A 273 -16.31 -10.26 2.94
C LEU A 273 -16.04 -11.67 3.48
N LYS A 274 -15.78 -11.81 4.78
CA LYS A 274 -15.61 -13.11 5.45
C LYS A 274 -16.86 -13.99 5.31
N LYS A 275 -18.04 -13.41 5.55
CA LYS A 275 -19.32 -14.14 5.39
C LYS A 275 -19.51 -14.62 3.94
N GLN A 276 -19.19 -13.78 2.96
CA GLN A 276 -19.35 -14.13 1.54
C GLN A 276 -18.37 -15.20 1.09
N ALA A 277 -17.11 -15.15 1.57
CA ALA A 277 -16.12 -16.20 1.35
C ALA A 277 -16.60 -17.53 1.95
N ALA A 278 -17.03 -17.53 3.20
CA ALA A 278 -17.56 -18.71 3.88
C ALA A 278 -18.81 -19.27 3.17
N ALA A 279 -19.76 -18.42 2.78
CA ALA A 279 -20.94 -18.82 2.01
C ALA A 279 -20.54 -19.42 0.64
N GLY A 280 -19.51 -18.88 -0.01
CA GLY A 280 -18.89 -19.46 -1.21
C GLY A 280 -18.44 -20.90 -0.98
N ALA A 281 -17.77 -21.17 0.14
CA ALA A 281 -17.21 -22.49 0.46
C ALA A 281 -18.32 -23.50 0.73
N ILE A 282 -19.37 -23.08 1.45
CA ILE A 282 -20.56 -23.91 1.69
C ILE A 282 -21.30 -24.17 0.36
N GLY A 283 -21.44 -23.15 -0.49
CA GLY A 283 -22.06 -23.28 -1.81
C GLY A 283 -21.28 -24.21 -2.74
N ALA A 284 -19.95 -24.21 -2.68
CA ALA A 284 -19.10 -25.14 -3.42
C ALA A 284 -19.45 -26.61 -3.08
N ALA A 285 -19.56 -26.91 -1.79
CA ALA A 285 -19.95 -28.23 -1.31
C ALA A 285 -21.35 -28.65 -1.80
N ALA A 286 -22.29 -27.71 -1.83
CA ALA A 286 -23.63 -27.95 -2.39
C ALA A 286 -23.56 -28.29 -3.89
N LEU A 287 -22.86 -27.47 -4.69
CA LEU A 287 -22.72 -27.67 -6.13
C LEU A 287 -22.04 -29.00 -6.47
N ARG A 288 -21.02 -29.40 -5.71
CA ARG A 288 -20.31 -30.68 -5.89
C ARG A 288 -21.25 -31.89 -5.75
N ARG A 289 -22.35 -31.75 -5.01
CA ARG A 289 -23.38 -32.77 -4.83
C ARG A 289 -24.62 -32.57 -5.72
N GLY A 290 -24.59 -31.59 -6.61
CA GLY A 290 -25.69 -31.28 -7.54
C GLY A 290 -26.85 -30.49 -6.90
N PHE A 291 -26.64 -29.91 -5.72
CA PHE A 291 -27.65 -29.08 -5.06
C PHE A 291 -27.62 -27.64 -5.58
N ALA A 292 -28.79 -26.98 -5.56
CA ALA A 292 -28.93 -25.58 -5.95
C ALA A 292 -28.37 -24.63 -4.88
N LEU A 293 -28.02 -23.41 -5.27
CA LEU A 293 -27.57 -22.40 -4.31
C LEU A 293 -28.73 -21.54 -3.84
N ASN A 294 -28.79 -21.30 -2.53
CA ASN A 294 -29.62 -20.28 -1.93
C ASN A 294 -28.73 -19.32 -1.13
N THR A 295 -28.42 -18.15 -1.70
CA THR A 295 -27.49 -17.19 -1.09
C THR A 295 -27.89 -16.81 0.34
N LEU A 296 -29.19 -16.63 0.61
CA LEU A 296 -29.67 -16.23 1.93
C LEU A 296 -29.43 -17.32 2.98
N ASP A 297 -29.73 -18.58 2.64
CA ASP A 297 -29.54 -19.70 3.55
C ASP A 297 -28.04 -19.97 3.76
N LEU A 298 -27.22 -19.93 2.70
CA LEU A 298 -25.76 -20.14 2.78
C LEU A 298 -25.04 -19.05 3.58
N GLU A 299 -25.43 -17.78 3.42
CA GLU A 299 -24.94 -16.70 4.28
C GLU A 299 -25.40 -16.87 5.73
N GLY A 300 -26.61 -17.39 5.94
CA GLY A 300 -27.12 -17.78 7.26
C GLY A 300 -26.24 -18.85 7.90
N TYR A 301 -25.92 -19.92 7.17
CA TYR A 301 -25.04 -20.99 7.63
C TYR A 301 -23.62 -20.50 7.93
N ALA A 302 -23.08 -19.63 7.06
CA ALA A 302 -21.80 -18.97 7.32
C ALA A 302 -21.82 -18.13 8.60
N SER A 303 -22.94 -17.44 8.87
CA SER A 303 -23.13 -16.65 10.10
C SER A 303 -23.21 -17.52 11.36
N LEU A 304 -23.56 -18.80 11.22
CA LEU A 304 -23.52 -19.81 12.30
C LEU A 304 -22.13 -20.44 12.49
N GLY A 305 -21.12 -20.02 11.70
CA GLY A 305 -19.76 -20.54 11.80
C GLY A 305 -19.54 -21.86 11.08
N ILE A 306 -20.46 -22.29 10.21
CA ILE A 306 -20.30 -23.50 9.39
C ILE A 306 -19.17 -23.26 8.38
N THR A 307 -18.18 -24.15 8.36
CA THR A 307 -17.06 -24.07 7.41
C THR A 307 -17.37 -24.83 6.12
N GLY A 308 -16.59 -24.58 5.06
CA GLY A 308 -16.68 -25.39 3.84
C GLY A 308 -16.44 -26.89 4.09
N GLN A 309 -15.55 -27.24 5.02
CA GLN A 309 -15.28 -28.63 5.38
C GLN A 309 -16.48 -29.27 6.10
N ASP A 310 -17.13 -28.55 7.01
CA ASP A 310 -18.37 -29.00 7.66
C ASP A 310 -19.48 -29.20 6.63
N ALA A 311 -19.56 -28.27 5.67
CA ALA A 311 -20.51 -28.32 4.57
C ALA A 311 -20.28 -29.54 3.66
N GLU A 312 -19.04 -29.89 3.31
CA GLU A 312 -18.73 -31.09 2.52
C GLU A 312 -19.24 -32.36 3.20
N ALA A 313 -19.01 -32.50 4.51
CA ALA A 313 -19.51 -33.63 5.28
C ALA A 313 -21.05 -33.62 5.38
N ALA A 314 -21.65 -32.45 5.58
CA ALA A 314 -23.09 -32.28 5.69
C ALA A 314 -23.82 -32.57 4.38
N TYR A 315 -23.40 -31.97 3.27
CA TYR A 315 -23.95 -32.24 1.94
C TYR A 315 -23.72 -33.68 1.49
N GLY A 316 -22.67 -34.35 1.98
CA GLY A 316 -22.53 -35.79 1.84
C GLY A 316 -23.70 -36.56 2.47
N ARG A 317 -24.02 -36.29 3.74
CA ARG A 317 -25.16 -36.91 4.43
C ARG A 317 -26.50 -36.55 3.80
N ILE A 318 -26.65 -35.30 3.33
CA ILE A 318 -27.84 -34.86 2.63
C ILE A 318 -27.98 -35.69 1.35
N ALA A 319 -26.96 -35.74 0.50
CA ALA A 319 -26.99 -36.50 -0.76
C ALA A 319 -27.32 -37.99 -0.53
N ASP A 320 -26.73 -38.63 0.47
CA ASP A 320 -26.95 -40.05 0.78
C ASP A 320 -28.41 -40.37 1.18
N SER A 321 -29.11 -39.40 1.77
CA SER A 321 -30.47 -39.60 2.32
C SER A 321 -31.58 -38.92 1.51
N PHE A 322 -31.23 -37.99 0.61
CA PHE A 322 -32.18 -37.09 -0.04
C PHE A 322 -33.25 -37.83 -0.84
N GLU A 323 -32.85 -38.71 -1.76
CA GLU A 323 -33.78 -39.50 -2.58
C GLU A 323 -34.66 -40.43 -1.75
N GLY A 324 -34.11 -41.01 -0.69
CA GLY A 324 -34.88 -41.81 0.27
C GLY A 324 -35.97 -40.99 0.95
N MET A 325 -35.62 -39.78 1.41
CA MET A 325 -36.57 -38.86 2.04
C MET A 325 -37.64 -38.36 1.05
N LEU A 326 -37.29 -38.11 -0.22
CA LEU A 326 -38.26 -37.80 -1.27
C LEU A 326 -39.27 -38.94 -1.45
N GLY A 327 -38.80 -40.18 -1.52
CA GLY A 327 -39.65 -41.36 -1.64
C GLY A 327 -40.59 -41.55 -0.44
N LEU A 328 -40.07 -41.36 0.78
CA LEU A 328 -40.90 -41.40 2.00
C LEU A 328 -41.95 -40.30 2.00
N ALA A 329 -41.56 -39.07 1.70
CA ALA A 329 -42.46 -37.93 1.66
C ALA A 329 -43.60 -38.17 0.65
N GLY A 330 -43.27 -38.60 -0.57
CA GLY A 330 -44.25 -38.94 -1.60
C GLY A 330 -45.22 -40.05 -1.16
N ARG A 331 -44.73 -41.11 -0.51
CA ARG A 331 -45.57 -42.20 0.01
C ARG A 331 -46.59 -41.71 1.04
N TYR A 332 -46.20 -40.76 1.90
CA TYR A 332 -47.04 -40.21 2.95
C TYR A 332 -47.78 -38.92 2.53
N GLY A 333 -47.81 -38.60 1.23
CA GLY A 333 -48.59 -37.48 0.69
C GLY A 333 -48.05 -36.10 1.08
N THR A 334 -46.75 -35.97 1.36
CA THR A 334 -46.07 -34.71 1.68
C THR A 334 -44.91 -34.46 0.71
N SER A 335 -44.32 -33.26 0.75
CA SER A 335 -43.07 -32.94 0.06
C SER A 335 -41.86 -33.06 0.99
N TRP A 336 -40.68 -33.21 0.39
CA TRP A 336 -39.39 -32.97 1.02
C TRP A 336 -38.55 -32.13 0.06
N THR A 337 -37.92 -31.07 0.55
CA THR A 337 -37.18 -30.11 -0.28
C THR A 337 -35.72 -30.07 0.11
N GLN A 338 -34.85 -29.61 -0.81
CA GLN A 338 -33.43 -29.37 -0.51
C GLN A 338 -33.26 -28.48 0.72
N ARG A 339 -34.02 -27.38 0.78
CA ARG A 339 -33.98 -26.44 1.90
C ARG A 339 -34.34 -27.12 3.23
N GLU A 340 -35.31 -28.02 3.25
CA GLU A 340 -35.65 -28.78 4.46
C GLU A 340 -34.53 -29.75 4.85
N ALA A 341 -33.91 -30.43 3.87
CA ALA A 341 -32.78 -31.29 4.13
C ALA A 341 -31.57 -30.52 4.70
N GLU A 342 -31.28 -29.34 4.14
CA GLU A 342 -30.24 -28.44 4.63
C GLU A 342 -30.58 -27.93 6.04
N GLN A 343 -31.81 -27.47 6.28
CA GLN A 343 -32.23 -27.00 7.60
C GLN A 343 -32.18 -28.09 8.66
N GLU A 344 -32.53 -29.33 8.31
CA GLU A 344 -32.44 -30.49 9.21
C GLU A 344 -30.98 -30.74 9.64
N VAL A 345 -30.02 -30.57 8.73
CA VAL A 345 -28.60 -30.88 9.00
C VAL A 345 -27.82 -29.71 9.59
N PHE A 346 -27.99 -28.51 9.04
CA PHE A 346 -27.21 -27.32 9.42
C PHE A 346 -27.83 -26.55 10.59
N THR A 347 -29.15 -26.64 10.76
CA THR A 347 -29.87 -25.85 11.76
C THR A 347 -30.93 -26.68 12.50
N PRO A 348 -30.55 -27.83 13.09
CA PRO A 348 -31.51 -28.72 13.75
C PRO A 348 -32.22 -27.97 14.88
N GLY A 349 -33.55 -27.91 14.81
CA GLY A 349 -34.37 -27.22 15.81
C GLY A 349 -34.62 -25.73 15.54
N SER A 350 -34.00 -25.13 14.51
CA SER A 350 -34.39 -23.79 14.06
C SER A 350 -35.74 -23.88 13.35
N GLY A 351 -36.78 -23.35 13.97
CA GLY A 351 -38.13 -23.34 13.44
C GLY A 351 -38.81 -22.04 13.81
N GLN A 352 -39.70 -21.55 12.93
CA GLN A 352 -40.62 -20.48 13.30
C GLN A 352 -41.57 -21.01 14.38
N LEU A 353 -41.86 -20.19 15.41
CA LEU A 353 -42.93 -20.50 16.36
C LEU A 353 -44.20 -20.81 15.55
N ASN A 354 -44.73 -22.02 15.70
CA ASN A 354 -45.96 -22.56 15.07
C ASN A 354 -45.83 -23.20 13.66
N ALA A 355 -44.64 -23.49 13.15
CA ALA A 355 -44.44 -24.34 11.95
C ALA A 355 -43.67 -25.62 12.31
N GLU A 356 -44.01 -26.77 11.68
CA GLU A 356 -43.20 -27.99 11.77
C GLU A 356 -41.81 -27.68 11.19
N ASN A 357 -40.77 -27.70 12.03
CA ASN A 357 -39.41 -27.48 11.54
C ASN A 357 -38.93 -28.71 10.75
N ALA A 358 -37.95 -28.51 9.86
CA ALA A 358 -37.52 -29.57 8.95
C ALA A 358 -37.01 -30.82 9.67
N PHE A 359 -36.42 -30.65 10.85
CA PHE A 359 -35.97 -31.75 11.71
C PHE A 359 -37.12 -32.64 12.21
N GLU A 360 -38.20 -32.04 12.74
CA GLU A 360 -39.37 -32.79 13.21
C GLU A 360 -40.10 -33.47 12.04
N LYS A 361 -40.22 -32.78 10.90
CA LYS A 361 -40.77 -33.36 9.67
C LYS A 361 -39.97 -34.57 9.22
N GLY A 362 -38.64 -34.47 9.20
CA GLY A 362 -37.74 -35.56 8.84
C GLY A 362 -37.87 -36.76 9.78
N LYS A 363 -37.92 -36.49 11.09
CA LYS A 363 -38.13 -37.50 12.13
C LYS A 363 -39.49 -38.19 12.01
N ARG A 364 -40.57 -37.45 11.72
CA ARG A 364 -41.91 -38.00 11.51
C ARG A 364 -41.93 -38.96 10.33
N LEU A 365 -41.38 -38.56 9.18
CA LEU A 365 -41.30 -39.40 7.98
C LEU A 365 -40.57 -40.72 8.24
N ARG A 366 -39.39 -40.65 8.87
CA ARG A 366 -38.63 -41.86 9.22
C ARG A 366 -39.36 -42.73 10.26
N SER A 367 -40.16 -42.13 11.14
CA SER A 367 -40.94 -42.86 12.15
C SER A 367 -42.15 -43.58 11.56
N GLN A 368 -42.86 -42.93 10.62
CA GLN A 368 -43.95 -43.54 9.87
C GLN A 368 -43.45 -44.78 9.10
N GLU A 369 -42.27 -44.68 8.48
CA GLU A 369 -41.65 -45.80 7.79
C GLU A 369 -41.34 -46.99 8.71
N ARG A 370 -40.72 -46.72 9.87
CA ARG A 370 -40.46 -47.78 10.86
C ARG A 370 -41.74 -48.42 11.37
N ALA A 371 -42.80 -47.64 11.60
CA ALA A 371 -44.09 -48.15 12.05
C ALA A 371 -44.76 -49.04 10.99
N GLN A 372 -44.69 -48.68 9.71
CA GLN A 372 -45.21 -49.49 8.61
C GLN A 372 -44.50 -50.84 8.51
N PHE A 373 -43.17 -50.86 8.65
CA PHE A 373 -42.39 -52.11 8.65
C PHE A 373 -42.59 -52.95 9.92
N ALA A 374 -42.79 -52.33 11.08
CA ALA A 374 -43.09 -53.04 12.32
C ALA A 374 -44.49 -53.68 12.31
N GLY A 375 -45.49 -53.00 11.73
CA GLY A 375 -46.86 -53.51 11.62
C GLY A 375 -47.01 -54.71 10.66
N GLY A 376 -46.20 -54.75 9.58
CA GLY A 376 -46.24 -55.85 8.60
C GLY A 376 -45.74 -57.20 9.13
N ARG A 377 -44.87 -57.22 10.15
CA ARG A 377 -44.32 -58.47 10.73
C ARG A 377 -45.20 -59.09 11.82
N ALA A 378 -46.16 -58.35 12.36
CA ALA A 378 -47.10 -58.87 13.36
C ALA A 378 -48.25 -59.70 12.73
N SER A 379 -48.58 -59.45 11.45
CA SER A 379 -49.68 -60.16 10.78
C SER A 379 -49.33 -61.58 10.31
N SER A 380 -48.05 -61.97 10.25
CA SER A 380 -47.62 -63.28 9.74
C SER A 380 -47.36 -64.34 10.83
N SER A 381 -47.22 -63.96 12.10
CA SER A 381 -47.02 -64.93 13.20
C SER A 381 -48.33 -65.53 13.72
N GLN A 382 -49.47 -64.86 13.50
CA GLN A 382 -50.77 -65.31 13.99
C GLN A 382 -51.49 -66.29 13.04
N GLY A 383 -51.05 -66.39 11.78
CA GLY A 383 -51.56 -67.36 10.81
C GLY A 383 -50.96 -68.78 10.92
N LEU A 384 -49.79 -68.93 11.55
CA LEU A 384 -49.11 -70.23 11.67
C LEU A 384 -49.51 -71.05 12.91
N ALA A 385 -50.29 -70.47 13.84
CA ALA A 385 -50.79 -71.17 15.03
C ALA A 385 -52.18 -71.81 14.83
N ALA A 386 -52.85 -71.58 13.70
CA ALA A 386 -54.21 -72.06 13.43
C ALA A 386 -54.29 -73.41 12.70
N GLY A 387 -53.15 -74.02 12.33
CA GLY A 387 -53.12 -75.20 11.44
C GLY A 387 -52.79 -76.56 12.08
N TYR A 388 -52.53 -76.64 13.39
CA TYR A 388 -52.11 -77.90 14.04
C TYR A 388 -53.03 -78.29 15.20
N ARG A 389 -54.26 -78.74 14.88
CA ARG A 389 -55.05 -79.61 15.77
C ARG A 389 -55.84 -80.63 14.93
N GLN A 390 -55.74 -81.89 15.36
CA GLN A 390 -56.43 -83.11 14.91
C GLN A 390 -55.93 -83.64 13.56
N THR A 391 -55.52 -84.91 13.45
CA THR A 391 -56.05 -86.14 14.06
C THR A 391 -54.99 -87.08 14.58
#